data_AF-A0AA95JLY7-F1
#
_entry.id   AF-A0AA95JLY7-F1
#
_cell.length_a   1.000
_cell.length_b   1.000
_cell.length_c   1.000
_cell.angle_alpha   90.00
_cell.angle_beta   90.00
_cell.angle_gamma   90.00
#
_symmetry.space_group_name_H-M   'P 1'
#
loop_
_entity.id
_entity.type
_entity.pdbx_description
1 polymer ?
#
loop_
_entity_poly.entity_id
_entity_poly.type
_entity_poly.pdbx_seq_one_letter_code
_entity_poly.pdbx_strand_id
1 'polypeptide(L)' 'MSAADDIKNAAEKAAGKVKESVGKVTDNEKLEAEGRADQVKASAKQAGQNVKDAAEKTGDNVRDAFKE' A
#
# COMPACT_ATOMS: atom_id res chain seq x y z
N MET A 1 4.07 12.30 -15.05
CA MET A 1 4.67 11.97 -13.73
C MET A 1 6.09 12.51 -13.76
N SER A 2 6.46 13.33 -12.79
CA SER A 2 7.71 14.10 -12.80
C SER A 2 8.84 13.30 -12.15
N ALA A 3 10.08 13.52 -12.59
CA ALA A 3 11.29 12.87 -12.02
C ALA A 3 11.43 13.05 -10.49
N ALA A 4 10.83 14.10 -9.93
CA ALA A 4 10.75 14.33 -8.49
C ALA A 4 9.94 13.24 -7.76
N ASP A 5 8.89 12.70 -8.39
CA ASP A 5 8.07 11.62 -7.84
C ASP A 5 8.85 10.30 -7.81
N ASP A 6 9.59 10.00 -8.88
CA ASP A 6 10.45 8.80 -8.95
C ASP A 6 11.57 8.84 -7.92
N ILE A 7 12.22 9.99 -7.75
CA ILE A 7 13.27 10.18 -6.74
C ILE A 7 12.70 10.03 -5.32
N LYS A 8 11.52 10.61 -5.06
CA LYS A 8 10.89 10.54 -3.74
C LYS A 8 10.48 9.10 -3.40
N ASN A 9 9.91 8.38 -4.36
CA ASN A 9 9.54 6.98 -4.20
C ASN A 9 10.78 6.08 -4.01
N ALA A 10 11.88 6.36 -4.71
CA ALA A 10 13.14 5.67 -4.52
C ALA A 10 13.75 5.95 -3.13
N ALA A 11 13.68 7.20 -2.67
CA ALA A 11 14.15 7.62 -1.36
C ALA A 11 13.34 6.97 -0.23
N GLU A 12 12.01 6.90 -0.34
CA GLU A 12 11.15 6.22 0.64
C GLU A 12 11.43 4.72 0.69
N LYS A 13 11.63 4.06 -0.45
CA LYS A 13 12.04 2.64 -0.50
C LYS A 13 13.41 2.42 0.14
N ALA A 14 14.37 3.30 -0.12
CA ALA A 14 15.70 3.22 0.47
C ALA A 14 15.64 3.42 1.99
N ALA A 15 14.91 4.45 2.45
CA ALA A 15 14.70 4.73 3.86
C ALA A 15 14.00 3.56 4.59
N GLY A 16 13.01 2.93 3.95
CA GLY A 16 12.34 1.74 4.46
C GLY A 16 13.30 0.56 4.65
N LYS A 17 14.11 0.25 3.63
CA LYS A 17 15.14 -0.82 3.73
C LYS A 17 16.18 -0.54 4.80
N VAL A 18 16.59 0.73 4.94
CA VAL A 18 17.52 1.15 5.99
C VAL A 18 16.90 0.97 7.37
N LYS A 19 15.66 1.39 7.60
CA LYS A 19 14.95 1.15 8.87
C LYS A 19 14.81 -0.33 9.18
N GLU A 20 14.50 -1.15 8.18
CA GLU A 20 14.36 -2.61 8.37
C GLU A 20 15.72 -3.26 8.72
N SER A 21 16.79 -2.84 8.05
CA SER A 21 18.14 -3.35 8.29
C SER A 21 18.69 -2.89 9.65
N VAL A 22 18.48 -1.62 10.01
CA VAL A 22 18.86 -1.06 11.31
C VAL A 22 18.03 -1.68 12.43
N GLY A 23 16.73 -1.90 12.21
CA GLY A 23 15.86 -2.61 13.15
C GLY A 23 16.35 -4.03 13.44
N LYS A 24 16.74 -4.78 12.40
CA LYS A 24 17.34 -6.12 12.52
C LYS A 24 18.68 -6.13 13.24
N VAL A 25 19.54 -5.14 12.99
CA VAL A 25 20.90 -5.08 13.56
C VAL A 25 20.91 -4.57 15.00
N THR A 26 19.99 -3.68 15.36
CA THR A 26 19.86 -3.12 16.72
C THR A 26 18.93 -3.95 17.62
N ASP A 27 18.34 -5.04 17.14
CA ASP A 27 17.29 -5.78 17.87
C ASP A 27 16.13 -4.83 18.28
N ASN A 28 15.82 -3.85 17.42
CA ASN A 28 14.76 -2.89 17.66
C ASN A 28 13.47 -3.40 17.02
N GLU A 29 12.79 -4.31 17.73
CA GLU A 29 11.52 -4.91 17.32
C GLU A 29 10.50 -3.86 16.86
N LYS A 30 10.56 -2.64 17.42
CA LYS A 30 9.67 -1.52 17.06
C LYS A 30 9.85 -1.05 15.61
N LEU A 31 11.09 -0.91 15.14
CA LEU A 31 11.40 -0.47 13.77
C LEU A 31 11.07 -1.55 12.74
N GLU A 32 11.31 -2.82 13.07
CA GLU A 32 10.95 -3.94 12.20
C GLU A 32 9.42 -4.11 12.13
N ALA A 33 8.72 -3.97 13.27
CA ALA A 33 7.27 -4.05 13.34
C ALA A 33 6.60 -2.89 12.57
N GLU A 34 7.10 -1.66 12.67
CA GLU A 34 6.59 -0.52 11.88
C GLU A 34 6.73 -0.80 10.38
N GLY A 35 7.90 -1.25 9.92
CA GLY A 35 8.14 -1.55 8.50
C GLY A 35 7.23 -2.65 7.96
N ARG A 36 7.06 -3.76 8.70
CA ARG A 36 6.12 -4.83 8.32
C ARG A 36 4.67 -4.38 8.36
N ALA A 37 4.28 -3.61 9.38
CA ALA A 37 2.92 -3.10 9.53
C ALA A 37 2.53 -2.18 8.35
N ASP A 38 3.45 -1.31 7.90
CA ASP A 38 3.23 -0.46 6.74
C ASP A 38 3.07 -1.27 5.45
N GLN A 39 3.90 -2.30 5.23
CA GLN A 39 3.77 -3.19 4.08
C GLN A 39 2.44 -3.96 4.07
N VAL A 40 2.02 -4.47 5.24
CA VAL A 40 0.74 -5.18 5.39
C VAL A 40 -0.43 -4.23 5.16
N LYS A 41 -0.39 -3.01 5.74
CA LYS A 41 -1.41 -1.98 5.49
C LYS A 41 -1.51 -1.63 4.01
N ALA A 42 -0.38 -1.39 3.35
CA ALA A 42 -0.36 -1.05 1.93
C ALA A 42 -0.96 -2.19 1.08
N SER A 43 -0.54 -3.43 1.34
CA SER A 43 -1.07 -4.61 0.63
C SER A 43 -2.56 -4.82 0.86
N ALA A 44 -3.02 -4.68 2.11
CA ALA A 44 -4.44 -4.79 2.47
C ALA A 44 -5.27 -3.67 1.84
N LYS A 45 -4.76 -2.44 1.80
CA LYS A 45 -5.44 -1.30 1.20
C LYS A 45 -5.57 -1.46 -0.32
N GLN A 46 -4.54 -1.97 -0.98
CA GLN A 46 -4.55 -2.23 -2.42
C GLN A 46 -5.48 -3.39 -2.78
N ALA A 47 -5.47 -4.48 -2.00
CA ALA A 47 -6.40 -5.59 -2.19
C ALA A 47 -7.86 -5.17 -1.93
N GLY A 48 -8.10 -4.40 -0.87
CA GLY A 48 -9.42 -3.87 -0.55
C GLY A 48 -9.95 -2.89 -1.60
N GLN A 49 -9.10 -2.04 -2.16
CA GLN A 49 -9.47 -1.16 -3.28
C GLN A 49 -9.84 -1.96 -4.53
N ASN A 50 -9.08 -3.00 -4.90
CA ASN A 50 -9.42 -3.82 -6.06
C ASN A 50 -10.76 -4.55 -5.91
N VAL A 51 -11.02 -5.10 -4.72
CA VAL A 51 -12.32 -5.75 -4.43
C VAL A 51 -13.45 -4.72 -4.45
N LYS A 52 -13.23 -3.53 -3.88
CA LYS A 52 -14.24 -2.47 -3.87
C LYS A 52 -14.52 -1.93 -5.27
N ASP A 53 -13.51 -1.75 -6.12
CA ASP A 53 -13.66 -1.28 -7.51
C ASP A 53 -14.43 -2.30 -8.36
N ALA A 54 -14.13 -3.60 -8.19
CA ALA A 54 -14.86 -4.67 -8.86
C ALA A 54 -16.32 -4.79 -8.37
N ALA A 55 -16.54 -4.62 -7.07
CA ALA A 55 -17.87 -4.61 -6.47
C ALA A 55 -18.68 -3.37 -6.88
N GLU A 56 -18.07 -2.18 -6.92
CA GLU A 56 -18.69 -0.95 -7.44
C GLU A 56 -19.06 -1.13 -8.91
N LYS A 57 -18.15 -1.59 -9.78
CA LYS A 57 -18.48 -1.84 -11.20
C LYS A 57 -19.61 -2.84 -11.40
N THR A 58 -19.62 -3.92 -10.62
CA THR A 58 -20.68 -4.94 -10.71
C THR A 58 -21.99 -4.39 -10.17
N GLY A 59 -21.94 -3.65 -9.06
CA GLY A 59 -23.10 -3.00 -8.45
C GLY A 59 -23.69 -1.90 -9.33
N ASP A 60 -22.87 -1.10 -10.01
CA ASP A 60 -23.30 -0.07 -10.94
C ASP A 60 -24.03 -0.67 -12.12
N ASN A 61 -23.46 -1.70 -12.77
CA ASN A 61 -24.11 -2.39 -13.90
C ASN A 61 -25.46 -3.02 -13.51
N VAL A 62 -25.54 -3.62 -12.31
CA VAL A 62 -26.80 -4.16 -11.80
C VAL A 62 -27.78 -3.05 -11.46
N ARG A 63 -27.31 -1.95 -10.87
CA ARG A 63 -28.17 -0.82 -10.50
C ARG A 63 -28.72 -0.09 -11.72
N ASP A 64 -27.93 0.04 -12.78
CA ASP A 64 -28.34 0.63 -14.07
C ASP A 64 -29.42 -0.23 -14.74
N ALA A 65 -29.20 -1.56 -14.80
CA ALA A 65 -30.15 -2.51 -15.37
C ALA A 65 -31.49 -2.62 -14.61
N PHE A 66 -31.55 -2.18 -13.35
CA PHE A 66 -32.78 -2.15 -12.55
C PHE A 66 -33.46 -0.78 -12.52
N LYS A 67 -32.82 0.26 -13.06
CA LYS A 67 -33.34 1.64 -13.06
C LYS A 67 -33.92 2.07 -14.42
N GLU A 68 -33.65 1.32 -15.48
CA GLU A 68 -34.30 1.38 -16.80
C GLU A 68 -35.58 0.53 -16.83
#